data_AF-A0A934YW73-F1
#
_entry.id   AF-A0A934YW73-F1
#
_cell.length_a   1.000
_cell.length_b   1.000
_cell.length_c   1.000
_cell.angle_alpha   90.00
_cell.angle_beta   90.00
_cell.angle_gamma   90.00
#
_symmetry.space_group_name_H-M   'P 1'
#
loop_
_entity.id
_entity.type
_entity.pdbx_description
1 polymer ?
#
loop_
_entity_poly.entity_id
_entity_poly.type
_entity_poly.pdbx_seq_one_letter_code
_entity_poly.pdbx_strand_id
1 'polypeptide(L)'
;MEYRPKEYSKVIIDHDEPNDCSPEEPPPGWSGIEINVPEMAIVERRDILPVIPICGYYKLKVVDMERTDAPMKIVIRELKTDSIFVGSVIRPQKNTPLLPERPEGFEPEPTDPRLKVGGFFNTNAMDHVPLRMEPGEFEIYIEYGGQTSNIKKILVKFN
;
A
#
# COMPACT_ATOMS: atom_id res chain seq x y z
N MET A 1 19.69 -8.81 2.58
CA MET A 1 19.13 -7.53 2.07
C MET A 1 19.35 -6.49 3.13
N GLU A 2 19.82 -5.31 2.71
CA GLU A 2 20.03 -4.17 3.60
C GLU A 2 19.17 -3.00 3.13
N TYR A 3 18.54 -2.30 4.08
CA TYR A 3 17.73 -1.12 3.81
C TYR A 3 18.32 0.13 4.45
N ARG A 4 17.99 1.28 3.88
CA ARG A 4 18.19 2.59 4.50
C ARG A 4 16.86 3.34 4.55
N PRO A 5 16.39 3.78 5.72
CA PRO A 5 16.90 3.48 7.07
C PRO A 5 16.90 1.97 7.43
N LYS A 6 17.71 1.56 8.42
CA LYS A 6 17.87 0.14 8.79
C LYS A 6 16.61 -0.47 9.41
N GLU A 7 15.72 0.36 9.95
CA GLU A 7 14.47 -0.06 10.62
C GLU A 7 13.58 -0.91 9.69
N TYR A 8 13.62 -0.65 8.38
CA TYR A 8 12.90 -1.42 7.38
C TYR A 8 13.28 -2.91 7.33
N SER A 9 14.44 -3.30 7.86
CA SER A 9 14.85 -4.71 7.98
C SER A 9 14.04 -5.50 9.01
N LYS A 10 13.32 -4.83 9.90
CA LYS A 10 12.55 -5.43 10.99
C LYS A 10 11.04 -5.43 10.74
N VAL A 11 10.61 -4.88 9.61
CA VAL A 11 9.19 -4.69 9.29
C VAL A 11 8.54 -6.04 9.05
N ILE A 12 7.48 -6.31 9.81
CA ILE A 12 6.61 -7.45 9.58
C ILE A 12 5.60 -7.05 8.52
N ILE A 13 5.68 -7.71 7.36
CA ILE A 13 4.80 -7.52 6.21
C ILE A 13 3.41 -8.14 6.50
N ASP A 14 2.37 -7.58 5.89
CA ASP A 14 0.97 -8.02 6.00
C ASP A 14 0.41 -7.99 7.42
N HIS A 15 0.79 -6.96 8.16
CA HIS A 15 0.27 -6.66 9.49
C HIS A 15 -0.43 -5.29 9.53
N ASP A 16 -1.48 -5.20 10.34
CA ASP A 16 -2.38 -4.03 10.43
C ASP A 16 -2.11 -3.14 11.64
N GLU A 17 -1.06 -3.46 12.38
CA GLU A 17 -0.60 -2.64 13.50
C GLU A 17 0.51 -1.68 13.04
N PRO A 18 0.55 -0.48 13.63
CA PRO A 18 1.65 0.46 13.40
C PRO A 18 2.98 -0.13 13.87
N ASN A 19 4.05 0.24 13.18
CA ASN A 19 5.43 -0.16 13.43
C ASN A 19 6.39 1.01 13.11
N ASP A 20 7.69 0.78 13.25
CA ASP A 20 8.73 1.82 13.09
C ASP A 20 8.73 2.52 11.71
N CYS A 21 8.24 1.88 10.65
CA CYS A 21 8.15 2.51 9.33
C CYS A 21 6.79 3.15 9.06
N SER A 22 5.78 2.92 9.90
CA SER A 22 4.43 3.45 9.70
C SER A 22 4.45 4.98 9.73
N PRO A 23 3.66 5.66 8.87
CA PRO A 23 3.47 7.09 8.99
C PRO A 23 2.94 7.46 10.38
N GLU A 24 3.25 8.67 10.85
CA GLU A 24 2.59 9.20 12.03
C GLU A 24 1.08 9.31 11.80
N GLU A 25 0.28 9.06 12.83
CA GLU A 25 -1.16 9.20 12.70
C GLU A 25 -1.51 10.67 12.36
N PRO A 26 -2.20 10.93 11.23
CA PRO A 26 -2.50 12.29 10.81
C PRO A 26 -3.47 13.01 11.77
N PRO A 27 -3.45 14.35 11.82
CA PRO A 27 -4.27 15.11 12.75
C PRO A 27 -5.78 14.92 12.52
N PRO A 28 -6.62 15.21 13.53
CA PRO A 28 -8.07 15.17 13.38
C PRO A 28 -8.56 15.96 12.17
N GLY A 29 -9.43 15.35 11.37
CA GLY A 29 -9.99 15.96 10.15
C GLY A 29 -9.25 15.61 8.86
N TRP A 30 -8.00 15.16 8.93
CA TRP A 30 -7.24 14.71 7.75
C TRP A 30 -7.96 13.58 6.99
N SER A 31 -7.75 13.55 5.69
CA SER A 31 -8.20 12.47 4.80
C SER A 31 -7.18 12.29 3.69
N GLY A 32 -6.85 11.04 3.38
CA GLY A 32 -5.90 10.72 2.33
C GLY A 32 -5.22 9.39 2.59
N ILE A 33 -4.06 9.24 1.97
CA ILE A 33 -3.17 8.10 2.12
C ILE A 33 -1.77 8.66 2.31
N GLU A 34 -1.06 8.21 3.33
CA GLU A 34 0.35 8.51 3.54
C GLU A 34 1.10 7.19 3.53
N ILE A 35 2.25 7.15 2.86
CA ILE A 35 3.13 5.99 2.82
C ILE A 35 4.55 6.36 3.18
N ASN A 36 5.29 5.35 3.61
CA ASN A 36 6.70 5.34 3.89
C ASN A 36 7.30 4.08 3.25
N VAL A 37 8.47 4.26 2.62
CA VAL A 37 9.23 3.21 1.96
C VAL A 37 10.72 3.46 2.27
N PRO A 38 11.58 2.43 2.21
CA PRO A 38 13.00 2.65 2.37
C PRO A 38 13.52 3.54 1.24
N GLU A 39 14.43 4.45 1.56
CA GLU A 39 15.11 5.30 0.57
C GLU A 39 16.06 4.48 -0.31
N MET A 40 16.59 3.39 0.24
CA MET A 40 17.50 2.50 -0.47
C MET A 40 17.27 1.04 -0.08
N ALA A 41 17.33 0.15 -1.07
CA ALA A 41 17.39 -1.29 -0.91
C ALA A 41 18.66 -1.84 -1.59
N ILE A 42 19.49 -2.54 -0.82
CA ILE A 42 20.69 -3.22 -1.30
C ILE A 42 20.38 -4.72 -1.35
N VAL A 43 20.40 -5.24 -2.57
CA VAL A 43 20.07 -6.62 -2.89
C VAL A 43 21.38 -7.38 -3.11
N GLU A 44 21.63 -8.36 -2.24
CA GLU A 44 22.89 -9.13 -2.22
C GLU A 44 22.96 -10.19 -3.32
N ARG A 45 21.81 -10.60 -3.85
CA ARG A 45 21.67 -11.73 -4.77
C ARG A 45 20.63 -11.42 -5.82
N ARG A 46 21.03 -11.49 -7.10
CA ARG A 46 20.15 -11.18 -8.25
C ARG A 46 19.06 -12.21 -8.47
N ASP A 47 19.20 -13.41 -7.92
CA ASP A 47 18.25 -14.50 -8.06
C ASP A 47 17.12 -14.47 -7.01
N ILE A 48 17.18 -13.55 -6.04
CA ILE A 48 16.14 -13.36 -5.02
C ILE A 48 15.38 -12.08 -5.36
N LEU A 49 14.05 -12.17 -5.47
CA LEU A 49 13.20 -10.99 -5.60
C LEU A 49 13.39 -10.10 -4.35
N PRO A 50 13.69 -8.80 -4.53
CA PRO A 50 13.80 -7.92 -3.38
C PRO A 50 12.47 -7.87 -2.62
N VAL A 51 12.54 -7.68 -1.31
CA VAL A 51 11.40 -7.26 -0.52
C VAL A 51 11.46 -5.74 -0.47
N ILE A 52 10.37 -5.07 -0.80
CA ILE A 52 10.28 -3.61 -0.76
C ILE A 52 9.12 -3.28 0.16
N PRO A 53 9.39 -3.12 1.48
CA PRO A 53 8.35 -2.82 2.45
C PRO A 53 7.74 -1.44 2.16
N ILE A 54 6.41 -1.41 2.07
CA ILE A 54 5.59 -0.20 2.08
C ILE A 54 4.78 -0.22 3.37
N CYS A 55 4.92 0.86 4.14
CA CYS A 55 4.19 1.06 5.38
C CYS A 55 3.32 2.29 5.20
N GLY A 56 2.03 2.20 5.52
CA GLY A 56 1.12 3.28 5.21
C GLY A 56 -0.04 3.39 6.17
N TYR A 57 -0.69 4.54 6.08
CA TYR A 57 -1.93 4.83 6.77
C TYR A 57 -2.90 5.48 5.77
N TYR A 58 -4.15 5.02 5.77
CA TYR A 58 -5.21 5.68 5.01
C TYR A 58 -6.32 6.14 5.94
N LYS A 59 -7.02 7.19 5.53
CA LYS A 59 -8.27 7.63 6.14
C LYS A 59 -9.18 8.22 5.08
N LEU A 60 -10.12 7.40 4.62
CA LEU A 60 -10.94 7.67 3.43
C LEU A 60 -12.42 7.60 3.77
N LYS A 61 -13.25 8.28 2.98
CA LYS A 61 -14.70 8.15 3.11
C LYS A 61 -15.16 6.82 2.54
N VAL A 62 -16.07 6.15 3.24
CA VAL A 62 -16.62 4.86 2.78
C VAL A 62 -17.26 5.01 1.40
N VAL A 63 -18.01 6.10 1.18
CA VAL A 63 -18.65 6.39 -0.11
C VAL A 63 -17.66 6.53 -1.27
N ASP A 64 -16.44 7.03 -1.03
CA ASP A 64 -15.43 7.17 -2.08
C ASP A 64 -14.84 5.80 -2.46
N MET A 65 -14.67 4.92 -1.47
CA MET A 65 -14.24 3.54 -1.68
C MET A 65 -15.30 2.73 -2.43
N GLU A 66 -16.56 2.80 -1.99
CA GLU A 66 -17.70 2.12 -2.63
C GLU A 66 -17.91 2.58 -4.08
N ARG A 67 -17.81 3.88 -4.36
CA ARG A 67 -18.00 4.42 -5.71
C ARG A 67 -16.94 3.92 -6.69
N THR A 68 -15.71 3.72 -6.24
CA THR A 68 -14.63 3.26 -7.13
C THR A 68 -14.65 1.76 -7.35
N ASP A 69 -15.21 0.98 -6.41
CA ASP A 69 -15.18 -0.49 -6.37
C ASP A 69 -13.79 -1.09 -6.71
N ALA A 70 -12.74 -0.31 -6.47
CA ALA A 70 -11.38 -0.63 -6.89
C ALA A 70 -10.54 -1.01 -5.67
N PRO A 71 -9.77 -2.11 -5.74
CA PRO A 71 -8.83 -2.43 -4.69
C PRO A 71 -7.76 -1.33 -4.58
N MET A 72 -7.12 -1.26 -3.42
CA MET A 72 -5.90 -0.46 -3.26
C MET A 72 -4.86 -0.91 -4.29
N LYS A 73 -4.23 0.04 -4.99
CA LYS A 73 -3.20 -0.23 -5.99
C LYS A 73 -1.87 0.32 -5.54
N ILE A 74 -0.81 -0.44 -5.79
CA ILE A 74 0.58 0.01 -5.71
C ILE A 74 1.01 0.36 -7.12
N VAL A 75 1.53 1.56 -7.30
CA VAL A 75 2.08 2.03 -8.57
C VAL A 75 3.57 2.28 -8.39
N ILE A 76 4.37 1.67 -9.27
CA ILE A 76 5.83 1.83 -9.32
C ILE A 76 6.18 2.41 -10.68
N ARG A 77 6.91 3.51 -10.69
CA ARG A 77 7.43 4.15 -11.91
C ARG A 77 8.95 4.07 -11.92
N GLU A 78 9.53 3.46 -12.95
CA GLU A 78 10.98 3.47 -13.16
C GLU A 78 11.41 4.80 -13.77
N LEU A 79 12.26 5.57 -13.07
CA LEU A 79 12.63 6.92 -13.49
C LEU A 79 13.48 6.97 -14.76
N LYS A 80 14.22 5.90 -15.05
CA LYS A 80 15.11 5.84 -16.21
C LYS A 80 14.34 5.65 -17.52
N THR A 81 13.35 4.78 -17.53
CA THR A 81 12.60 4.38 -18.74
C THR A 81 11.21 5.01 -18.82
N ASP A 82 10.76 5.63 -17.73
CA ASP A 82 9.39 6.10 -17.54
C ASP A 82 8.34 4.99 -17.56
N SER A 83 8.76 3.73 -17.35
CA SER A 83 7.85 2.59 -17.31
C SER A 83 7.02 2.59 -16.03
N ILE A 84 5.71 2.36 -16.16
CA ILE A 84 4.77 2.29 -15.05
C ILE A 84 4.32 0.84 -14.85
N PHE A 85 4.43 0.37 -13.62
CA PHE A 85 4.01 -0.95 -13.18
C PHE A 85 2.94 -0.79 -12.11
N VAL A 86 1.84 -1.53 -12.23
CA VAL A 86 0.69 -1.43 -11.32
C VAL A 86 0.35 -2.81 -10.77
N GLY A 87 0.14 -2.88 -9.47
CA GLY A 87 -0.24 -4.10 -8.74
C GLY A 87 -1.43 -3.83 -7.82
N SER A 88 -2.33 -4.79 -7.68
CA SER A 88 -3.48 -4.67 -6.76
C SER A 88 -3.17 -5.34 -5.43
N VAL A 89 -3.41 -4.63 -4.33
CA VAL A 89 -3.37 -5.17 -2.98
C VAL A 89 -4.70 -5.85 -2.69
N ILE A 90 -4.81 -7.11 -3.10
CA ILE A 90 -5.98 -7.94 -2.78
C ILE A 90 -5.68 -8.56 -1.41
N ARG A 91 -6.25 -7.99 -0.34
CA ARG A 91 -6.22 -8.69 0.94
C ARG A 91 -7.16 -9.90 0.85
N PRO A 92 -6.68 -11.13 1.08
CA PRO A 92 -7.60 -12.22 1.35
C PRO A 92 -8.41 -11.81 2.59
N GLN A 93 -9.74 -11.75 2.45
CA GLN A 93 -10.62 -11.55 3.60
C GLN A 93 -10.33 -12.68 4.59
N LYS A 94 -9.57 -12.35 5.64
CA LYS A 94 -9.20 -13.31 6.68
C LYS A 94 -10.47 -13.62 7.46
N ASN A 95 -11.16 -14.68 7.07
CA ASN A 95 -12.36 -15.20 7.74
C ASN A 95 -13.45 -14.15 8.02
N THR A 96 -13.81 -13.28 7.05
CA THR A 96 -15.17 -12.73 7.13
C THR A 96 -16.09 -13.93 6.97
N PRO A 97 -16.94 -14.27 7.95
CA PRO A 97 -18.03 -15.20 7.69
C PRO A 97 -18.71 -14.69 6.43
N LEU A 98 -18.97 -15.55 5.45
CA LEU A 98 -19.91 -15.20 4.39
C LEU A 98 -21.15 -14.68 5.10
N LEU A 99 -21.37 -13.36 5.05
CA LEU A 99 -22.59 -12.79 5.58
C LEU A 99 -23.70 -13.58 4.91
N PRO A 100 -24.70 -14.07 5.67
CA PRO A 100 -25.83 -14.76 5.06
C PRO A 100 -26.32 -13.91 3.90
N GLU A 101 -26.59 -14.56 2.76
CA GLU A 101 -27.12 -13.88 1.58
C GLU A 101 -28.24 -12.95 2.04
N ARG A 102 -28.10 -11.66 1.71
CA ARG A 102 -28.99 -10.63 2.23
C ARG A 102 -30.43 -11.00 1.82
N PRO A 103 -31.41 -10.96 2.73
CA PRO A 103 -32.79 -11.27 2.39
C PRO A 103 -33.24 -10.42 1.19
N GLU A 104 -33.90 -11.04 0.21
CA GLU A 104 -34.51 -10.31 -0.91
C GLU A 104 -35.42 -9.20 -0.36
N GLY A 105 -35.24 -7.97 -0.84
CA GLY A 105 -36.02 -6.80 -0.42
C GLY A 105 -35.40 -5.94 0.69
N PHE A 106 -34.19 -6.27 1.18
CA PHE A 106 -33.47 -5.38 2.08
C PHE A 106 -32.68 -4.32 1.29
N GLU A 107 -33.24 -3.13 1.16
CA GLU A 107 -32.51 -1.97 0.63
C GLU A 107 -31.39 -1.59 1.61
N PRO A 108 -30.12 -1.46 1.17
CA PRO A 108 -29.09 -0.93 2.04
C PRO A 108 -29.48 0.47 2.49
N GLU A 109 -29.35 0.75 3.79
CA GLU A 109 -29.37 2.13 4.24
C GLU A 109 -28.27 2.91 3.52
N PRO A 110 -28.54 4.14 3.06
CA PRO A 110 -27.54 4.95 2.39
C PRO A 110 -26.36 5.19 3.33
N THR A 111 -25.16 4.84 2.87
CA THR A 111 -23.89 5.07 3.59
C THR A 111 -23.76 6.56 3.96
N ASP A 112 -23.51 6.88 5.24
CA ASP A 112 -23.30 8.27 5.66
C ASP A 112 -22.08 8.84 4.92
N PRO A 113 -22.23 9.91 4.11
CA PRO A 113 -21.15 10.49 3.31
C PRO A 113 -20.02 11.11 4.16
N ARG A 114 -20.23 11.24 5.48
CA ARG A 114 -19.23 11.71 6.44
C ARG A 114 -18.45 10.57 7.10
N LEU A 115 -18.91 9.33 6.97
CA LEU A 115 -18.25 8.18 7.57
C LEU A 115 -16.88 7.98 6.92
N LYS A 116 -15.84 8.06 7.74
CA LYS A 116 -14.46 7.79 7.34
C LYS A 116 -13.96 6.54 8.03
N VAL A 117 -13.28 5.70 7.29
CA VAL A 117 -12.55 4.54 7.80
C VAL A 117 -11.07 4.76 7.58
N GLY A 118 -10.27 4.37 8.55
CA GLY A 118 -8.82 4.46 8.44
C GLY A 118 -8.14 3.31 9.15
N GLY A 119 -6.89 3.07 8.77
CA GLY A 119 -6.10 1.97 9.29
C GLY A 119 -4.67 2.01 8.77
N PHE A 120 -3.79 1.36 9.53
CA PHE A 120 -2.42 1.09 9.11
C PHE A 120 -2.39 -0.12 8.19
N PHE A 121 -1.39 -0.15 7.32
CA PHE A 121 -1.08 -1.31 6.52
C PHE A 121 0.42 -1.42 6.30
N ASN A 122 0.89 -2.65 6.20
CA ASN A 122 2.25 -2.97 5.80
C ASN A 122 2.18 -4.03 4.71
N THR A 123 2.86 -3.81 3.59
CA THR A 123 2.85 -4.73 2.45
C THR A 123 4.21 -4.74 1.76
N ASN A 124 4.50 -5.78 0.99
CA ASN A 124 5.67 -5.83 0.14
C ASN A 124 5.25 -5.48 -1.29
N ALA A 125 5.85 -4.43 -1.87
CA ALA A 125 5.52 -3.98 -3.22
C ALA A 125 5.67 -5.10 -4.27
N MET A 126 6.65 -5.98 -4.06
CA MET A 126 7.03 -7.02 -5.02
C MET A 126 6.07 -8.22 -5.02
N ASP A 127 5.20 -8.35 -4.01
CA ASP A 127 4.17 -9.40 -3.99
C ASP A 127 2.95 -9.03 -4.84
N HIS A 128 2.80 -7.75 -5.19
CA HIS A 128 1.63 -7.23 -5.88
C HIS A 128 1.94 -6.73 -7.29
N VAL A 129 3.14 -6.20 -7.51
CA VAL A 129 3.53 -5.59 -8.78
C VAL A 129 4.35 -6.62 -9.59
N PRO A 130 3.97 -6.93 -10.84
CA PRO A 130 4.68 -7.89 -11.69
C PRO A 130 5.97 -7.28 -12.27
N LEU A 131 6.85 -6.81 -11.40
CA LEU A 131 8.13 -6.20 -11.73
C LEU A 131 9.26 -7.12 -11.28
N ARG A 132 10.28 -7.30 -12.12
CA ARG A 132 11.59 -7.75 -11.65
C ARG A 132 12.44 -6.50 -11.44
N MET A 133 12.70 -6.15 -10.19
CA MET A 133 13.47 -4.95 -9.88
C MET A 133 14.93 -5.13 -10.31
N GLU A 134 15.32 -4.35 -11.29
CA GLU A 134 16.72 -4.10 -11.64
C GLU A 134 17.26 -2.91 -10.82
N PRO A 135 18.59 -2.73 -10.72
CA PRO A 135 19.17 -1.58 -10.06
C PRO A 135 18.77 -0.29 -10.76
N GLY A 136 18.29 0.68 -9.99
CA GLY A 136 17.74 1.90 -10.54
C GLY A 136 16.99 2.72 -9.50
N GLU A 137 16.43 3.84 -9.96
CA GLU A 137 15.59 4.71 -9.15
C GLU A 137 14.13 4.55 -9.54
N PHE A 138 13.28 4.42 -8.54
CA PHE A 138 11.86 4.20 -8.71
C PHE A 138 11.06 5.19 -7.86
N GLU A 139 9.94 5.63 -8.40
CA GLU A 139 8.88 6.29 -7.64
C GLU A 139 7.81 5.27 -7.26
N ILE A 140 7.35 5.31 -6.02
CA ILE A 140 6.30 4.44 -5.48
C ILE A 140 5.21 5.32 -4.90
N TYR A 141 3.96 5.01 -5.23
CA TYR A 141 2.78 5.61 -4.62
C TYR A 141 1.63 4.61 -4.59
N ILE A 142 0.60 4.92 -3.80
CA ILE A 142 -0.60 4.12 -3.66
C ILE A 142 -1.83 4.90 -4.13
N GLU A 143 -2.75 4.20 -4.78
CA GLU A 143 -4.08 4.71 -5.13
C GLU A 143 -5.16 3.90 -4.41
N TYR A 144 -6.11 4.59 -3.78
CA TYR A 144 -7.27 3.94 -3.15
C TYR A 144 -8.43 4.91 -2.95
N GLY A 145 -9.67 4.48 -3.24
CA GLY A 145 -10.86 5.31 -3.08
C GLY A 145 -10.79 6.65 -3.83
N GLY A 146 -10.14 6.68 -5.00
CA GLY A 146 -9.93 7.89 -5.80
C GLY A 146 -8.93 8.90 -5.20
N GLN A 147 -8.20 8.53 -4.15
CA GLN A 147 -7.09 9.29 -3.59
C GLN A 147 -5.75 8.68 -3.99
N THR A 148 -4.73 9.53 -4.06
CA THR A 148 -3.34 9.15 -4.31
C THR A 148 -2.51 9.52 -3.09
N SER A 149 -1.59 8.65 -2.69
CA SER A 149 -0.65 8.94 -1.60
C SER A 149 0.39 9.99 -1.99
N ASN A 150 1.19 10.41 -1.01
CA ASN A 150 2.50 10.98 -1.29
C ASN A 150 3.35 10.04 -2.17
N ILE A 151 4.17 10.60 -3.06
CA ILE A 151 5.11 9.86 -3.90
C ILE A 151 6.43 9.72 -3.13
N LYS A 152 6.93 8.49 -3.02
CA LYS A 152 8.24 8.20 -2.44
C LYS A 152 9.22 7.71 -3.47
N LYS A 153 10.50 8.00 -3.26
CA LYS A 153 11.59 7.54 -4.11
C LYS A 153 12.40 6.47 -3.39
N ILE A 154 12.79 5.45 -4.14
CA ILE A 154 13.68 4.38 -3.68
C ILE A 154 14.78 4.13 -4.69
N LEU A 155 16.00 3.95 -4.18
CA LEU A 155 17.16 3.52 -4.94
C LEU A 155 17.45 2.04 -4.70
N VAL A 156 17.41 1.24 -5.76
CA VAL A 156 17.75 -0.19 -5.71
C VAL A 156 19.19 -0.39 -6.20
N LYS A 157 20.00 -1.09 -5.41
CA LYS A 157 21.39 -1.43 -5.74
C LYS A 157 21.64 -2.92 -5.61
N PHE A 158 22.56 -3.44 -6.42
CA PHE A 158 23.18 -4.74 -6.18
C PHE A 158 24.54 -4.58 -5.52
N ASN A 159 24.82 -5.47 -4.57
CA ASN A 159 26.15 -5.64 -4.01
C ASN A 159 27.01 -6.56 -4.88
#